data_AF-A0AAW2L9B0-F1
#
_entry.id   AF-A0AAW2L9B0-F1
#
_cell.length_a   1.000
_cell.length_b   1.000
_cell.length_c   1.000
_cell.angle_alpha   90.00
_cell.angle_beta   90.00
_cell.angle_gamma   90.00
#
_symmetry.space_group_name_H-M   'P 1'
#
loop_
_entity.id
_entity.type
_entity.pdbx_description
1 polymer ?
#
loop_
_entity_poly.entity_id
_entity_poly.type
_entity_poly.pdbx_seq_one_letter_code
_entity_poly.pdbx_strand_id
1 'polypeptide(L)'
;MDLTASFLLLLLCLIWACFHLLQSNSRQYRRSAKLPPGPYPLPIIGNILQLGQNPTRSLTKLSKTYGPLMHLKLGTIDTIVVSSPEMAKEILQKHDQDFSLRMTTAAN
;
A
#
# COMPACT_ATOMS: atom_id res chain seq x y z
N MET A 1 -1.42 43.91 -11.24
CA MET A 1 -2.09 42.74 -11.87
C MET A 1 -1.22 41.48 -11.79
N ASP A 2 0.01 41.62 -11.30
CA ASP A 2 1.06 40.61 -11.36
C ASP A 2 0.97 39.59 -10.21
N LEU A 3 0.51 40.02 -9.03
CA LEU A 3 0.32 39.14 -7.87
C LEU A 3 -0.83 38.14 -8.07
N THR A 4 -1.95 38.60 -8.64
CA THR A 4 -3.11 37.75 -8.96
C THR A 4 -2.77 36.72 -10.04
N ALA A 5 -2.02 37.13 -11.08
CA ALA A 5 -1.54 36.23 -12.12
C ALA A 5 -0.56 35.18 -11.57
N SER A 6 0.36 35.59 -10.69
CA SER A 6 1.31 34.68 -10.03
C SER A 6 0.60 33.64 -9.16
N PHE A 7 -0.42 34.06 -8.39
CA PHE A 7 -1.22 33.15 -7.57
C PHE A 7 -1.99 32.14 -8.43
N LEU A 8 -2.61 32.60 -9.52
CA LEU A 8 -3.33 31.74 -10.45
C LEU A 8 -2.41 30.70 -11.10
N LEU A 9 -1.22 31.12 -11.53
CA LEU A 9 -0.21 30.23 -12.11
C LEU A 9 0.23 29.16 -11.09
N LEU A 10 0.51 29.56 -9.85
CA LEU A 10 0.89 28.62 -8.79
C LEU A 10 -0.21 27.60 -8.51
N LEU A 11 -1.47 28.05 -8.46
CA LEU A 11 -2.62 27.18 -8.24
C LEU A 11 -2.81 26.19 -9.39
N LEU A 12 -2.64 26.61 -10.64
CA LEU A 12 -2.66 25.73 -11.82
C LEU A 12 -1.53 24.69 -11.77
N CYS A 13 -0.31 25.10 -11.38
CA CYS A 13 0.82 24.18 -11.21
C CYS A 13 0.54 23.13 -10.13
N LEU A 14 -0.05 23.52 -9.00
CA LEU A 14 -0.41 22.60 -7.93
C LEU A 14 -1.49 21.61 -8.36
N ILE A 15 -2.53 22.07 -9.05
CA ILE A 15 -3.59 21.19 -9.59
C ILE A 15 -2.99 20.19 -10.58
N TRP A 16 -2.14 20.66 -11.50
CA TRP A 16 -1.51 19.81 -12.50
C TRP A 16 -0.58 18.76 -11.86
N ALA A 17 0.24 19.16 -10.89
CA ALA A 17 1.08 18.24 -10.12
C ALA A 17 0.23 17.20 -9.36
N CYS A 18 -0.85 17.64 -8.70
CA CYS A 18 -1.75 16.75 -7.98
C CYS A 18 -2.43 15.74 -8.92
N PHE A 19 -2.89 16.20 -10.08
CA PHE A 19 -3.48 15.34 -11.11
C PHE A 19 -2.48 14.30 -11.65
N HIS A 20 -1.24 14.70 -11.90
CA HIS A 20 -0.18 13.80 -12.34
C HIS A 20 0.17 12.74 -11.28
N LEU A 21 0.22 13.14 -10.01
CA LEU A 21 0.45 12.23 -8.87
C LEU A 21 -0.69 11.20 -8.74
N LEU A 22 -1.95 11.65 -8.84
CA LEU A 22 -3.12 10.76 -8.78
C LEU A 22 -3.14 9.76 -9.95
N GLN A 23 -2.83 10.23 -11.17
CA GLN A 23 -2.77 9.35 -12.33
C GLN A 23 -1.65 8.31 -12.24
N SER A 24 -0.45 8.70 -11.79
CA SER A 24 0.68 7.78 -11.65
C SER A 24 0.33 6.61 -10.71
N ASN A 25 -0.28 6.90 -9.57
CA ASN A 25 -0.68 5.90 -8.58
C ASN A 25 -1.76 4.95 -9.14
N SER A 26 -2.75 5.48 -9.88
CA SER A 26 -3.79 4.65 -10.49
C SER A 26 -3.26 3.72 -11.58
N ARG A 27 -2.29 4.16 -12.38
CA ARG A 27 -1.67 3.34 -13.44
C ARG A 27 -0.82 2.21 -12.85
N GLN A 28 -0.07 2.47 -11.78
CA GLN A 28 0.67 1.43 -11.06
C GLN A 28 -0.28 0.37 -10.49
N TYR A 29 -1.37 0.81 -9.86
CA TYR A 29 -2.37 -0.12 -9.31
C TYR A 29 -3.00 -1.01 -10.39
N ARG A 30 -3.36 -0.45 -11.55
CA ARG A 30 -3.93 -1.21 -12.68
C ARG A 30 -2.95 -2.18 -13.34
N ARG A 31 -1.64 -1.89 -13.33
CA ARG A 31 -0.61 -2.81 -13.84
C ARG A 31 -0.41 -4.04 -12.94
N SER A 32 -0.99 -4.00 -11.75
CA SER A 32 -0.87 -5.04 -10.74
C SER A 32 -1.84 -6.21 -10.92
N ALA A 33 -2.08 -6.64 -12.15
CA ALA A 33 -3.01 -7.74 -12.46
C ALA A 33 -2.63 -9.09 -11.81
N LYS A 34 -1.46 -9.17 -11.14
CA LYS A 34 -0.97 -10.34 -10.42
C LYS A 34 -1.11 -10.25 -8.90
N LEU A 35 -1.49 -9.09 -8.35
CA LEU A 35 -1.65 -8.96 -6.90
C LEU A 35 -3.05 -9.38 -6.45
N PRO A 36 -3.17 -9.91 -5.22
CA PRO A 36 -4.46 -10.20 -4.64
C PRO A 36 -5.31 -8.93 -4.50
N PRO A 37 -6.65 -9.07 -4.36
CA PRO A 37 -7.54 -7.94 -4.19
C PRO A 37 -7.17 -7.09 -2.96
N GLY A 38 -7.52 -5.80 -3.00
CA GLY A 38 -7.22 -4.89 -1.90
C GLY A 38 -7.95 -3.55 -2.00
N PRO A 39 -7.99 -2.78 -0.90
CA PRO A 39 -8.50 -1.42 -0.92
C PRO A 39 -7.60 -0.50 -1.76
N TYR A 40 -8.21 0.45 -2.47
CA TYR A 40 -7.48 1.43 -3.27
C TYR A 40 -6.57 2.31 -2.39
N PRO A 41 -5.26 2.36 -2.65
CA PRO A 41 -4.32 3.14 -1.85
C PRO A 41 -4.39 4.65 -2.15
N LEU A 42 -4.32 5.47 -1.11
CA LEU A 42 -4.19 6.92 -1.27
C LEU A 42 -2.81 7.30 -1.83
N PRO A 43 -2.69 8.42 -2.56
CA PRO A 43 -1.39 8.90 -3.01
C PRO A 43 -0.46 9.14 -1.80
N ILE A 44 0.81 8.74 -1.93
CA ILE A 44 1.91 8.92 -0.95
C ILE A 44 1.75 8.07 0.33
N ILE A 45 0.58 8.12 1.00
CA ILE A 45 0.34 7.47 2.29
C ILE A 45 -0.11 6.01 2.13
N GLY A 46 -0.72 5.66 1.00
CA GLY A 46 -1.28 4.33 0.77
C GLY A 46 -2.53 4.04 1.63
N ASN A 47 -2.60 2.84 2.20
CA ASN A 47 -3.69 2.32 3.03
C ASN A 47 -3.45 2.52 4.54
N ILE A 48 -2.39 3.21 4.96
CA ILE A 48 -2.08 3.43 6.39
C ILE A 48 -3.27 4.04 7.15
N LEU A 49 -3.96 5.01 6.55
CA LEU A 49 -5.12 5.66 7.17
C LEU A 49 -6.29 4.69 7.42
N GLN A 50 -6.37 3.60 6.67
CA GLN A 50 -7.42 2.58 6.86
C GLN A 50 -7.12 1.64 8.03
N LEU A 51 -5.87 1.55 8.48
CA LEU A 51 -5.51 0.73 9.66
C LEU A 51 -5.90 1.43 10.97
N GLY A 52 -5.86 2.76 11.01
CA GLY A 52 -6.23 3.55 12.19
C GLY A 52 -5.44 3.18 13.45
N GLN A 53 -6.03 3.40 14.62
CA GLN A 53 -5.39 3.15 15.92
C GLN A 53 -5.29 1.67 16.29
N ASN A 54 -6.10 0.80 15.67
CA ASN A 54 -6.08 -0.63 15.94
C ASN A 54 -5.88 -1.44 14.65
N PRO A 55 -4.63 -1.62 14.21
CA PRO A 55 -4.29 -2.32 12.97
C PRO A 55 -4.90 -3.72 12.89
N THR A 56 -4.83 -4.51 13.96
CA THR A 56 -5.33 -5.89 13.97
C THR A 56 -6.84 -5.95 13.69
N ARG A 57 -7.62 -5.07 14.33
CA ARG A 57 -9.08 -5.01 14.11
C ARG A 57 -9.41 -4.52 12.70
N SER A 58 -8.69 -3.52 12.21
CA SER A 58 -8.88 -2.98 10.86
C SER A 58 -8.53 -4.00 9.79
N LEU A 59 -7.41 -4.73 9.94
CA LEU A 59 -7.03 -5.84 9.07
C LEU A 59 -8.06 -6.96 9.08
N THR A 60 -8.61 -7.31 10.26
CA THR A 60 -9.71 -8.28 10.36
C THR A 60 -10.97 -7.82 9.61
N LYS A 61 -11.27 -6.52 9.64
CA LYS A 61 -12.41 -5.97 8.88
C LYS A 61 -12.13 -6.01 7.38
N LEU A 62 -10.92 -5.64 6.97
CA LEU A 62 -10.50 -5.67 5.57
C LEU A 62 -10.49 -7.09 5.01
N SER A 63 -10.04 -8.09 5.77
CA SER A 63 -10.02 -9.49 5.32
C SER A 63 -11.42 -10.06 5.12
N LYS A 64 -12.41 -9.60 5.88
CA LYS A 64 -13.83 -9.93 5.64
C LYS A 64 -14.37 -9.34 4.33
N THR A 65 -13.78 -8.26 3.82
CA THR A 65 -14.22 -7.57 2.60
C THR A 65 -13.45 -8.04 1.36
N TYR A 66 -12.13 -8.15 1.46
CA TYR A 66 -11.24 -8.46 0.33
C TYR A 66 -10.79 -9.93 0.30
N GLY A 67 -11.04 -10.69 1.37
CA GLY A 67 -10.67 -12.10 1.50
C GLY A 67 -9.44 -12.33 2.38
N PRO A 68 -9.10 -13.60 2.62
CA PRO A 68 -8.02 -14.00 3.53
C PRO A 68 -6.61 -13.71 2.99
N LEU A 69 -6.48 -13.40 1.70
CA LEU A 69 -5.24 -12.97 1.06
C LEU A 69 -5.53 -11.65 0.34
N MET A 70 -4.93 -10.56 0.83
CA MET A 70 -5.19 -9.23 0.30
C MET A 70 -3.92 -8.39 0.20
N HIS A 71 -3.94 -7.43 -0.72
CA HIS A 71 -2.85 -6.46 -0.91
C HIS A 71 -3.18 -5.13 -0.23
N LEU A 72 -2.17 -4.55 0.42
CA LEU A 72 -2.20 -3.21 0.99
C LEU A 72 -0.90 -2.49 0.61
N LYS A 73 -0.95 -1.18 0.50
CA LYS A 73 0.21 -0.32 0.32
C LYS A 73 0.43 0.48 1.60
N LEU A 74 1.48 0.22 2.35
CA LEU A 74 1.81 0.99 3.56
C LEU A 74 2.83 2.07 3.19
N GLY A 75 2.35 3.28 2.90
CA GLY A 75 3.17 4.35 2.32
C GLY A 75 3.55 4.02 0.88
N THR A 76 4.84 3.77 0.65
CA THR A 76 5.38 3.32 -0.64
C THR A 76 5.62 1.82 -0.71
N ILE A 77 5.39 1.06 0.37
CA ILE A 77 5.72 -0.36 0.48
C ILE A 77 4.49 -1.21 0.13
N ASP A 78 4.63 -2.11 -0.84
CA ASP A 78 3.63 -3.13 -1.14
C ASP A 78 3.65 -4.24 -0.08
N THR A 79 2.49 -4.52 0.50
CA THR A 79 2.31 -5.43 1.64
C THR A 79 1.24 -6.45 1.31
N ILE A 80 1.55 -7.73 1.45
CA ILE A 80 0.57 -8.82 1.33
C ILE A 80 0.18 -9.26 2.73
N VAL A 81 -1.12 -9.26 3.01
CA VAL A 81 -1.67 -9.67 4.29
C VAL A 81 -2.33 -11.04 4.12
N VAL A 82 -1.90 -11.98 4.96
CA VAL A 82 -2.45 -13.33 5.04
C VAL A 82 -3.22 -13.46 6.36
N SER A 83 -4.53 -13.66 6.27
CA SER A 83 -5.46 -13.75 7.41
C SER A 83 -6.04 -15.16 7.61
N SER A 84 -5.58 -16.16 6.86
CA SER A 84 -5.93 -17.58 7.05
C SER A 84 -4.78 -18.32 7.74
N PRO A 85 -5.04 -19.07 8.82
CA PRO A 85 -4.01 -19.84 9.52
C PRO A 85 -3.44 -20.97 8.65
N GLU A 86 -4.27 -21.60 7.80
CA GLU A 86 -3.84 -22.66 6.88
C GLU A 86 -2.83 -22.11 5.87
N MET A 87 -3.16 -20.96 5.26
CA MET A 87 -2.31 -20.32 4.26
C MET A 87 -1.03 -19.74 4.87
N ALA A 88 -1.13 -19.14 6.06
CA ALA A 88 0.04 -18.64 6.79
C ALA A 88 0.99 -19.80 7.14
N LYS A 89 0.46 -20.94 7.58
CA LYS A 89 1.26 -22.13 7.85
C LYS A 89 1.98 -22.62 6.59
N GLU A 90 1.29 -22.72 5.46
CA GLU A 90 1.93 -23.15 4.21
C GLU A 90 3.07 -22.20 3.83
N ILE A 91 2.83 -20.88 3.83
CA ILE A 91 3.84 -19.88 3.44
C ILE A 91 5.05 -19.92 4.38
N LEU A 92 4.81 -19.92 5.70
CA LEU A 92 5.89 -19.94 6.69
C LEU A 92 6.69 -21.24 6.68
N GLN A 93 6.07 -22.37 6.31
CA GLN A 93 6.77 -23.65 6.20
C GLN A 93 7.57 -23.77 4.89
N LYS A 94 7.02 -23.32 3.77
CA LYS A 94 7.65 -23.43 2.45
C LYS A 94 8.75 -22.40 2.23
N HIS A 95 8.59 -21.21 2.83
CA HIS A 95 9.46 -20.05 2.66
C HIS A 95 10.04 -19.58 4.00
N ASP A 96 10.28 -20.50 4.94
CA ASP A 96 10.89 -20.22 6.26
C ASP A 96 12.09 -19.26 6.14
N GLN A 97 13.05 -19.56 5.26
CA GLN A 97 14.25 -18.74 5.10
C GLN A 97 13.95 -17.29 4.68
N ASP A 98 13.04 -17.08 3.73
CA ASP A 98 12.67 -15.75 3.22
C ASP A 98 11.87 -14.92 4.24
N PHE A 99 11.10 -15.60 5.10
CA PHE A 99 10.26 -14.97 6.13
C PHE A 99 10.90 -15.01 7.53
N SER A 100 12.08 -15.60 7.67
CA SER A 100 12.81 -15.57 8.93
C SER A 100 13.29 -14.14 9.17
N LEU A 101 12.73 -13.47 10.17
CA LEU A 101 13.18 -12.14 10.63
C LEU A 101 14.59 -12.18 11.26
N ARG A 102 15.32 -13.27 11.06
CA ARG A 102 16.69 -13.44 11.52
C ARG A 102 17.58 -12.68 10.56
N MET A 103 18.00 -11.48 10.96
CA MET A 103 19.15 -10.83 10.33
C MET A 103 20.35 -11.76 10.54
N THR A 104 20.69 -12.56 9.53
CA THR A 104 21.93 -13.33 9.54
C THR A 104 23.07 -12.35 9.33
N THR A 105 23.63 -11.86 10.43
CA THR A 105 24.91 -11.16 10.41
C THR A 105 25.96 -12.15 9.93
N ALA A 106 26.27 -12.11 8.64
CA ALA A 106 27.45 -12.77 8.09
C ALA A 106 28.68 -12.04 8.68
N ALA A 107 29.18 -12.56 9.81
CA ALA A 107 30.48 -12.20 10.32
C ALA A 107 31.52 -12.89 9.43
N ASN A 108 32.26 -12.08 8.64
CA ASN A 108 33.54 -12.45 8.04
C ASN A 108 34.66 -12.25 9.06
#